data_AF-A0A5J4W304-F1
#
_entry.id   AF-A0A5J4W304-F1
#
_cell.length_a   1.000
_cell.length_b   1.000
_cell.length_c   1.000
_cell.angle_alpha   90.00
_cell.angle_beta   90.00
_cell.angle_gamma   90.00
#
_symmetry.space_group_name_H-M   'P 1'
#
loop_
_entity.id
_entity.type
_entity.pdbx_description
1 polymer ?
#
loop_
_entity_poly.entity_id
_entity_poly.type
_entity_poly.pdbx_seq_one_letter_code
_entity_poly.pdbx_strand_id
1 'polypeptide(L)'
;MTYSQLRNFSANEYANNNLINEAIKLLCSQKLGWLVSKVDQELHTAADSACQKLTQLAQQGFDLSLNGRILYPHSIIEAQQEYGNLTKGLNITLYTYNNQPYNVTCDGNGGVSLTGLYSTTETTHTEVIDSKAQQLISYNNTNNYASFSTSDYTVHVAQRVYMKYWMYKGCGHGPLQKKPRHHNVESQTVKITIPEGWTFGEIKWGKNKDWYKIDGQTITFLAPEISDSALPSVPIKRL
;
A
#
# COMPACT_ATOMS: atom_id res chain seq x y z
N MET A 1 90.89 20.56 19.40
CA MET A 1 90.00 21.19 18.39
C MET A 1 90.03 22.69 18.64
N THR A 2 90.42 23.50 17.65
CA THR A 2 90.52 24.96 17.83
C THR A 2 89.14 25.63 17.70
N TYR A 3 88.97 26.83 18.26
CA TYR A 3 87.68 27.55 18.23
C TYR A 3 87.11 27.72 16.80
N SER A 4 87.98 27.97 15.82
CA SER A 4 87.59 28.07 14.41
C SER A 4 87.14 26.73 13.79
N GLN A 5 87.68 25.60 14.25
CA GLN A 5 87.26 24.26 13.81
C GLN A 5 85.87 23.90 14.36
N LEU A 6 85.58 24.25 15.62
CA LEU A 6 84.26 24.07 16.24
C LEU A 6 83.18 24.91 15.54
N ARG A 7 83.50 26.15 15.18
CA ARG A 7 82.56 27.07 14.50
C ARG A 7 82.25 26.62 13.07
N ASN A 8 83.23 26.09 12.34
CA ASN A 8 83.01 25.54 11.00
C ASN A 8 82.24 24.20 11.03
N PHE A 9 82.51 23.35 12.03
CA PHE A 9 81.75 22.10 12.22
C PHE A 9 80.27 22.40 12.53
N SER A 10 79.98 23.32 13.46
CA SER A 10 78.61 23.69 13.81
C SER A 10 77.86 24.41 12.69
N ALA A 11 78.53 25.25 11.90
CA ALA A 11 77.93 25.90 10.74
C ALA A 11 77.55 24.89 9.64
N ASN A 12 78.40 23.88 9.40
CA ASN A 12 78.13 22.83 8.42
C ASN A 12 77.02 21.89 8.88
N GLU A 13 76.99 21.50 10.16
CA GLU A 13 75.87 20.70 10.69
C GLU A 13 74.55 21.47 10.70
N TYR A 14 74.57 22.77 11.01
CA TYR A 14 73.38 23.61 10.94
C TYR A 14 72.85 23.76 9.51
N ALA A 15 73.75 23.95 8.53
CA ALA A 15 73.38 24.00 7.11
C ALA A 15 72.78 22.66 6.62
N ASN A 16 73.37 21.53 7.01
CA ASN A 16 72.83 20.20 6.68
C ASN A 16 71.46 19.96 7.33
N ASN A 17 71.27 20.35 8.59
CA ASN A 17 69.98 20.21 9.27
C ASN A 17 68.89 21.07 8.61
N ASN A 18 69.22 22.27 8.14
CA ASN A 18 68.28 23.10 7.38
C ASN A 18 67.90 22.47 6.03
N LEU A 19 68.86 21.89 5.29
CA LEU A 19 68.58 21.19 4.04
C LEU A 19 67.66 19.99 4.26
N ILE A 20 67.88 19.21 5.32
CA ILE A 20 67.01 18.08 5.69
C ILE A 20 65.60 18.57 6.05
N ASN A 21 65.49 19.66 6.81
CA ASN A 21 64.20 20.22 7.21
C ASN A 21 63.39 20.73 6.00
N GLU A 22 64.04 21.46 5.08
CA GLU A 22 63.39 21.90 3.83
C GLU A 22 62.97 20.72 2.94
N ALA A 23 63.79 19.67 2.84
CA ALA A 23 63.43 18.46 2.12
C ALA A 23 62.21 17.75 2.73
N ILE A 24 62.12 17.66 4.07
CA ILE A 24 60.97 17.09 4.77
C ILE A 24 59.71 17.93 4.54
N LYS A 25 59.80 19.27 4.62
CA LYS A 25 58.67 20.17 4.35
C LYS A 25 58.13 19.99 2.93
N LEU A 26 59.01 19.88 1.94
CA LEU A 26 58.63 19.63 0.55
C LEU A 26 57.89 18.29 0.40
N LEU A 27 58.43 17.23 1.00
CA LEU A 27 57.84 15.87 0.96
C LEU A 27 56.47 15.82 1.63
N CYS A 28 56.31 16.46 2.78
CA CYS A 28 55.03 16.58 3.47
C CYS A 28 54.01 17.36 2.64
N SER A 29 54.43 18.46 2.00
CA SER A 29 53.56 19.27 1.14
C SER A 29 53.08 18.50 -0.09
N GLN A 30 53.97 17.73 -0.72
CA GLN A 30 53.62 16.84 -1.85
C GLN A 30 52.64 15.73 -1.42
N LYS A 31 52.86 15.09 -0.27
CA LYS A 31 51.95 14.06 0.25
C LYS A 31 50.57 14.62 0.61
N LEU A 32 50.52 15.81 1.21
CA LEU A 32 49.26 16.50 1.51
C LEU A 32 48.52 16.88 0.22
N GLY A 33 49.22 17.42 -0.78
CA GLY A 33 48.62 17.71 -2.10
C GLY A 33 48.05 16.47 -2.78
N TRP A 34 48.75 15.34 -2.71
CA TRP A 34 48.27 14.06 -3.23
C TRP A 34 47.00 13.56 -2.49
N LEU A 35 46.99 13.64 -1.16
CA LEU A 35 45.82 13.26 -0.34
C LEU A 35 44.59 14.12 -0.66
N VAL A 36 44.76 15.44 -0.77
CA VAL A 36 43.68 16.37 -1.14
C VAL A 36 43.13 16.02 -2.53
N SER A 37 44.01 15.79 -3.51
CA SER A 37 43.60 15.39 -4.86
C SER A 37 42.85 14.04 -4.87
N LYS A 38 43.24 13.09 -4.01
CA LYS A 38 42.55 11.81 -3.89
C LYS A 38 41.16 11.94 -3.29
N VAL A 39 41.01 12.74 -2.23
CA VAL A 39 39.69 13.01 -1.63
C VAL A 39 38.78 13.70 -2.63
N ASP A 40 39.29 14.70 -3.36
CA ASP A 40 38.54 15.42 -4.39
C ASP A 40 38.06 14.48 -5.51
N GLN A 41 38.93 13.57 -5.97
CA GLN A 41 38.58 12.56 -6.98
C GLN A 41 37.48 11.60 -6.52
N GLU A 42 37.57 11.08 -5.28
CA GLU A 42 36.54 10.20 -4.71
C GLU A 42 35.21 10.93 -4.52
N LEU A 43 35.25 12.19 -4.09
CA LEU A 43 34.07 13.02 -3.89
C LEU A 43 33.36 13.31 -5.22
N HIS A 44 34.13 13.64 -6.28
CA HIS A 44 33.60 13.79 -7.63
C HIS A 44 33.02 12.48 -8.17
N THR A 45 33.70 11.35 -7.96
CA THR A 45 33.20 10.03 -8.40
C THR A 45 31.88 9.67 -7.71
N ALA A 46 31.75 9.94 -6.41
CA ALA A 46 30.52 9.72 -5.67
C ALA A 46 29.39 10.66 -6.14
N ALA A 47 29.70 11.93 -6.40
CA ALA A 47 28.75 12.91 -6.93
C ALA A 47 28.25 12.51 -8.33
N ASP A 48 29.15 12.07 -9.22
CA ASP A 48 28.81 11.60 -10.56
C ASP A 48 27.93 10.35 -10.50
N SER A 49 28.24 9.40 -9.62
CA SER A 49 27.42 8.20 -9.39
C SER A 49 26.01 8.55 -8.90
N ALA A 50 25.90 9.49 -7.95
CA ALA A 50 24.62 9.97 -7.45
C ALA A 50 23.81 10.68 -8.56
N CYS A 51 24.48 11.50 -9.38
CA CYS A 51 23.87 12.18 -10.51
C CYS A 51 23.32 11.19 -11.55
N GLN A 52 24.13 10.20 -11.95
CA GLN A 52 23.70 9.14 -12.86
C GLN A 52 22.47 8.37 -12.34
N LYS A 53 22.45 8.04 -11.05
CA LYS A 53 21.31 7.36 -10.43
C LYS A 53 20.05 8.22 -10.43
N LEU A 54 20.17 9.51 -10.14
CA LEU A 54 19.05 10.46 -10.22
C LEU A 54 18.55 10.64 -11.65
N THR A 55 19.46 10.70 -12.64
CA THR A 55 19.10 10.77 -14.06
C THR A 55 18.35 9.50 -14.51
N GLN A 56 18.79 8.31 -14.07
CA GLN A 56 18.08 7.05 -14.37
C GLN A 56 16.67 7.03 -13.77
N LEU A 57 16.52 7.45 -12.52
CA LEU A 57 15.20 7.53 -11.86
C LEU A 57 14.29 8.56 -12.55
N ALA A 58 14.84 9.72 -12.94
CA ALA A 58 14.10 10.73 -13.70
C ALA A 58 13.71 10.21 -15.09
N GLN A 59 14.59 9.46 -15.78
CA GLN A 59 14.30 8.86 -17.08
C GLN A 59 13.21 7.79 -16.97
N GLN A 60 13.26 6.91 -15.97
CA GLN A 60 12.16 5.99 -15.69
C GLN A 60 10.86 6.74 -15.40
N GLY A 61 10.92 7.88 -14.68
CA GLY A 61 9.79 8.78 -14.51
C GLY A 61 9.25 9.32 -15.84
N PHE A 62 10.11 9.70 -16.78
CA PHE A 62 9.68 10.10 -18.13
C PHE A 62 9.05 8.94 -18.90
N ASP A 63 9.65 7.75 -18.89
CA ASP A 63 9.16 6.56 -19.60
C ASP A 63 7.78 6.11 -19.07
N LEU A 64 7.52 6.31 -17.78
CA LEU A 64 6.23 6.08 -17.13
C LEU A 64 5.25 7.25 -17.28
N SER A 65 5.56 8.26 -18.11
CA SER A 65 4.74 9.47 -18.32
C SER A 65 4.52 10.33 -17.06
N LEU A 66 5.44 10.26 -16.10
CA LEU A 66 5.44 11.03 -14.85
C LEU A 66 6.24 12.34 -14.94
N ASN A 67 6.54 12.82 -16.16
CA ASN A 67 7.23 14.09 -16.45
C ASN A 67 8.56 14.28 -15.68
N GLY A 68 9.38 13.24 -15.57
CA GLY A 68 10.72 13.35 -14.97
C GLY A 68 10.75 13.52 -13.45
N ARG A 69 9.64 13.27 -12.75
CA ARG A 69 9.56 13.35 -11.29
C ARG A 69 10.19 12.12 -10.63
N ILE A 70 10.73 12.30 -9.42
CA ILE A 70 11.25 11.22 -8.56
C ILE A 70 10.11 10.22 -8.31
N LEU A 71 10.38 8.96 -8.63
CA LEU A 71 9.47 7.83 -8.51
C LEU A 71 9.27 7.47 -7.04
N TYR A 72 8.27 8.07 -6.39
CA TYR A 72 7.73 7.45 -5.20
C TYR A 72 7.03 6.13 -5.59
N PRO A 73 6.97 5.13 -4.70
CA PRO A 73 6.45 3.82 -5.04
C PRO A 73 4.94 3.91 -5.31
N HIS A 74 4.53 3.43 -6.48
CA HIS A 74 3.12 3.28 -6.86
C HIS A 74 2.65 1.83 -6.64
N SER A 75 3.59 0.92 -6.47
CA SER A 75 3.37 -0.51 -6.24
C SER A 75 4.16 -1.03 -5.04
N ILE A 76 3.76 -2.20 -4.55
CA ILE A 76 4.45 -2.93 -3.48
C ILE A 76 5.88 -3.31 -3.91
N ILE A 77 6.08 -3.64 -5.18
CA ILE A 77 7.40 -4.03 -5.72
C ILE A 77 8.36 -2.85 -5.68
N GLU A 78 7.90 -1.66 -6.06
CA GLU A 78 8.70 -0.43 -5.95
C GLU A 78 8.93 -0.07 -4.47
N ALA A 79 7.91 -0.23 -3.62
CA ALA A 79 8.03 0.02 -2.20
C ALA A 79 9.07 -0.88 -1.51
N GLN A 80 9.28 -2.12 -1.99
CA GLN A 80 10.37 -2.98 -1.48
C GLN A 80 11.75 -2.41 -1.75
N GLN A 81 11.95 -1.67 -2.85
CA GLN A 81 13.23 -1.05 -3.16
C GLN A 81 13.50 0.18 -2.27
N GLU A 82 12.45 0.88 -1.84
CA GLU A 82 12.54 2.06 -0.97
C GLU A 82 12.58 1.68 0.52
N TYR A 83 11.65 0.85 0.98
CA TYR A 83 11.45 0.50 2.38
C TYR A 83 12.13 -0.82 2.80
N GLY A 84 12.70 -1.57 1.86
CA GLY A 84 13.30 -2.89 2.13
C GLY A 84 12.26 -4.00 2.29
N ASN A 85 12.52 -4.97 3.16
CA ASN A 85 11.62 -6.11 3.36
C ASN A 85 10.30 -5.69 4.04
N LEU A 86 9.21 -5.84 3.31
CA LEU A 86 7.86 -5.52 3.78
C LEU A 86 7.32 -6.61 4.70
N THR A 87 7.25 -6.34 6.00
CA THR A 87 6.68 -7.25 7.00
C THR A 87 5.19 -6.98 7.22
N LYS A 88 4.46 -7.99 7.70
CA LYS A 88 3.03 -7.85 8.03
C LYS A 88 2.82 -6.74 9.07
N GLY A 89 1.86 -5.86 8.82
CA GLY A 89 1.55 -4.73 9.69
C GLY A 89 2.39 -3.48 9.43
N LEU A 90 3.38 -3.54 8.54
CA LEU A 90 4.15 -2.36 8.15
C LEU A 90 3.27 -1.37 7.37
N ASN A 91 3.20 -0.14 7.86
CA ASN A 91 2.56 0.95 7.13
C ASN A 91 3.55 1.54 6.13
N ILE A 92 3.15 1.55 4.86
CA ILE A 92 3.92 2.16 3.78
C ILE A 92 3.07 3.23 3.09
N THR A 93 3.76 4.24 2.58
CA THR A 93 3.13 5.28 1.76
C THR A 93 3.31 4.92 0.30
N LEU A 94 2.21 4.78 -0.42
CA LEU A 94 2.19 4.62 -1.87
C LEU A 94 1.62 5.88 -2.51
N TYR A 95 1.87 6.03 -3.81
CA TYR A 95 1.42 7.18 -4.57
C TYR A 95 0.52 6.73 -5.71
N THR A 96 -0.54 7.49 -5.95
CA THR A 96 -1.40 7.29 -7.12
C THR A 96 -0.68 7.75 -8.39
N TYR A 97 -1.15 7.39 -9.58
CA TYR A 97 -0.56 7.89 -10.85
C TYR A 97 -0.56 9.43 -10.97
N ASN A 98 -1.50 10.12 -10.33
CA ASN A 98 -1.53 11.59 -10.21
C ASN A 98 -0.70 12.12 -9.02
N ASN A 99 0.17 11.29 -8.43
CA ASN A 99 1.11 11.61 -7.36
C ASN A 99 0.44 12.07 -6.05
N GLN A 100 -0.71 11.48 -5.70
CA GLN A 100 -1.34 11.69 -4.40
C GLN A 100 -0.93 10.56 -3.43
N PRO A 101 -0.36 10.90 -2.26
CA PRO A 101 0.05 9.88 -1.29
C PRO A 101 -1.17 9.22 -0.63
N TYR A 102 -1.06 7.93 -0.38
CA TYR A 102 -1.99 7.14 0.40
C TYR A 102 -1.26 6.07 1.19
N ASN A 103 -1.75 5.80 2.40
CA ASN A 103 -1.14 4.82 3.29
C ASN A 103 -1.82 3.46 3.10
N VAL A 104 -1.00 2.42 3.05
CA VAL A 104 -1.45 1.04 3.08
C VAL A 104 -0.67 0.26 4.12
N THR A 105 -1.27 -0.80 4.63
CA THR A 105 -0.64 -1.72 5.57
C THR A 105 -0.31 -3.02 4.85
N CYS A 106 0.93 -3.48 4.94
CA CYS A 106 1.37 -4.72 4.30
C CYS A 106 0.77 -5.94 5.00
N ASP A 107 0.36 -6.95 4.23
CA ASP A 107 -0.14 -8.21 4.79
C ASP A 107 0.97 -9.25 5.07
N GLY A 108 2.20 -8.96 4.61
CA GLY A 108 3.39 -9.80 4.75
C GLY A 108 3.58 -10.86 3.64
N ASN A 109 2.64 -11.00 2.72
CA ASN A 109 2.66 -11.95 1.60
C ASN A 109 2.62 -11.25 0.23
N GLY A 110 3.01 -9.98 0.18
CA GLY A 110 3.00 -9.18 -1.05
C GLY A 110 1.64 -8.57 -1.40
N GLY A 111 0.66 -8.66 -0.50
CA GLY A 111 -0.59 -7.88 -0.59
C GLY A 111 -0.59 -6.71 0.39
N VAL A 112 -1.57 -5.83 0.23
CA VAL A 112 -1.78 -4.67 1.11
C VAL A 112 -3.26 -4.50 1.45
N SER A 113 -3.51 -3.94 2.62
CA SER A 113 -4.81 -3.43 3.03
C SER A 113 -4.79 -1.91 3.03
N LEU A 114 -5.79 -1.30 2.40
CA LEU A 114 -5.99 0.13 2.46
C LEU A 114 -6.54 0.52 3.84
N THR A 115 -5.86 1.42 4.56
CA THR A 115 -6.27 1.79 5.93
C THR A 115 -7.65 2.44 5.92
N GLY A 116 -8.57 1.90 6.72
CA GLY A 116 -9.97 2.37 6.77
C GLY A 116 -10.90 1.69 5.77
N LEU A 117 -10.38 0.80 4.91
CA LEU A 117 -11.21 -0.11 4.12
C LEU A 117 -11.86 -1.14 5.04
N TYR A 118 -13.17 -1.27 4.97
CA TYR A 118 -13.90 -2.31 5.69
C TYR A 118 -15.09 -2.83 4.87
N SER A 119 -15.54 -4.04 5.18
CA SER A 119 -16.75 -4.61 4.61
C SER A 119 -17.56 -5.36 5.66
N THR A 120 -18.88 -5.28 5.54
CA THR A 120 -19.82 -6.01 6.40
C THR A 120 -20.90 -6.69 5.56
N THR A 121 -21.39 -7.82 6.05
CA THR A 121 -22.53 -8.54 5.48
C THR A 121 -23.67 -8.49 6.46
N GLU A 122 -24.83 -8.05 6.01
CA GLU A 122 -26.07 -8.10 6.78
C GLU A 122 -27.01 -9.14 6.15
N THR A 123 -27.42 -10.11 6.95
CA THR A 123 -28.41 -11.13 6.55
C THR A 123 -29.69 -10.90 7.33
N THR A 124 -30.80 -10.81 6.59
CA THR A 124 -32.15 -10.74 7.15
C THR A 124 -32.88 -12.00 6.76
N HIS A 125 -33.44 -12.69 7.75
CA HIS A 125 -34.31 -13.84 7.53
C HIS A 125 -35.69 -13.53 8.11
N THR A 126 -36.71 -13.66 7.27
CA THR A 126 -38.12 -13.49 7.64
C THR A 126 -38.85 -14.80 7.42
N GLU A 127 -39.48 -15.31 8.47
CA GLU A 127 -40.33 -16.48 8.42
C GLU A 127 -41.77 -16.10 8.76
N VAL A 128 -42.73 -16.48 7.91
CA VAL A 128 -44.16 -16.31 8.14
C VAL A 128 -44.79 -17.69 8.35
N ILE A 129 -45.38 -17.89 9.52
CA ILE A 129 -46.02 -19.16 9.93
C ILE A 129 -47.53 -19.04 9.76
N ASP A 130 -48.06 -19.83 8.82
CA ASP A 130 -49.44 -19.78 8.32
C ASP A 130 -49.86 -18.38 7.84
N SER A 131 -51.02 -18.27 7.19
CA SER A 131 -51.36 -17.07 6.40
C SER A 131 -51.44 -15.75 7.17
N LYS A 132 -51.39 -15.71 8.52
CA LYS A 132 -51.45 -14.47 9.35
C LYS A 132 -50.89 -14.54 10.79
N ALA A 133 -50.29 -15.61 11.29
CA ALA A 133 -50.19 -15.78 12.76
C ALA A 133 -48.87 -15.32 13.40
N GLN A 134 -47.70 -15.58 12.81
CA GLN A 134 -46.41 -15.22 13.40
C GLN A 134 -45.40 -14.88 12.31
N GLN A 135 -44.76 -13.71 12.44
CA GLN A 135 -43.61 -13.31 11.64
C GLN A 135 -42.37 -13.30 12.53
N LEU A 136 -41.42 -14.18 12.25
CA LEU A 136 -40.10 -14.16 12.89
C LEU A 136 -39.14 -13.42 11.98
N ILE A 137 -38.42 -12.45 12.52
CA ILE A 137 -37.38 -11.72 11.79
C ILE A 137 -36.09 -11.85 12.58
N SER A 138 -35.06 -12.42 11.96
CA SER A 138 -33.71 -12.46 12.52
C SER A 138 -32.75 -11.67 11.65
N TYR A 139 -31.84 -10.95 12.31
CA TYR A 139 -30.82 -10.14 11.69
C TYR A 139 -29.45 -10.64 12.14
N ASN A 140 -28.53 -10.81 11.20
CA ASN A 140 -27.14 -11.14 11.48
C ASN A 140 -26.22 -10.14 10.75
N ASN A 141 -25.15 -9.72 11.41
CA ASN A 141 -24.14 -8.83 10.83
C ASN A 141 -22.75 -9.42 11.08
N THR A 142 -21.95 -9.53 10.01
CA THR A 142 -20.61 -10.12 10.05
C THR A 142 -19.61 -9.24 9.31
N ASN A 143 -18.42 -9.05 9.88
CA ASN A 143 -17.33 -8.34 9.21
C ASN A 143 -16.68 -9.27 8.18
N ASN A 144 -16.35 -8.72 7.02
CA ASN A 144 -15.69 -9.43 5.93
C ASN A 144 -14.28 -8.92 5.69
N TYR A 145 -13.43 -9.82 5.21
CA TYR A 145 -12.16 -9.41 4.64
C TYR A 145 -12.40 -8.72 3.28
N ALA A 146 -11.83 -7.52 3.13
CA ALA A 146 -11.79 -6.77 1.89
C ALA A 146 -10.33 -6.58 1.48
N SER A 147 -10.00 -6.96 0.25
CA SER A 147 -8.67 -6.78 -0.32
C SER A 147 -8.63 -5.59 -1.28
N PHE A 148 -7.51 -4.90 -1.32
CA PHE A 148 -7.28 -3.77 -2.22
C PHE A 148 -6.14 -4.08 -3.19
N SER A 149 -6.34 -3.83 -4.47
CA SER A 149 -5.32 -3.92 -5.51
C SER A 149 -4.76 -2.54 -5.84
N THR A 150 -3.46 -2.34 -5.65
CA THR A 150 -2.76 -1.08 -5.93
C THR A 150 -2.56 -0.82 -7.43
N SER A 151 -2.55 -1.87 -8.27
CA SER A 151 -2.32 -1.71 -9.72
C SER A 151 -3.52 -1.08 -10.42
N ASP A 152 -4.72 -1.55 -10.04
CA ASP A 152 -5.98 -1.25 -10.74
C ASP A 152 -6.90 -0.37 -9.89
N TYR A 153 -6.49 -0.05 -8.65
CA TYR A 153 -7.27 0.68 -7.66
C TYR A 153 -8.67 0.06 -7.45
N THR A 154 -8.70 -1.25 -7.27
CA THR A 154 -9.94 -2.02 -7.09
C THR A 154 -10.01 -2.65 -5.72
N VAL A 155 -11.23 -2.68 -5.16
CA VAL A 155 -11.56 -3.39 -3.94
C VAL A 155 -12.28 -4.68 -4.30
N HIS A 156 -11.89 -5.78 -3.66
CA HIS A 156 -12.56 -7.07 -3.79
C HIS A 156 -13.03 -7.58 -2.43
N VAL A 157 -14.24 -8.13 -2.41
CA VAL A 157 -14.80 -8.81 -1.25
C VAL A 157 -15.34 -10.15 -1.71
N ALA A 158 -14.85 -11.24 -1.11
CA ALA A 158 -15.23 -12.61 -1.43
C ALA A 158 -16.59 -12.98 -0.81
N GLN A 159 -17.60 -12.13 -1.00
CA GLN A 159 -18.96 -12.33 -0.53
C GLN A 159 -19.95 -12.35 -1.68
N ARG A 160 -21.09 -12.97 -1.42
CA ARG A 160 -22.21 -13.04 -2.34
C ARG A 160 -23.37 -12.22 -1.80
N VAL A 161 -24.17 -11.71 -2.72
CA VAL A 161 -25.41 -11.01 -2.41
C VAL A 161 -26.53 -11.86 -2.98
N TYR A 162 -27.55 -12.15 -2.17
CA TYR A 162 -28.64 -13.00 -2.60
C TYR A 162 -29.96 -12.66 -1.95
N MET A 163 -31.03 -13.09 -2.60
CA MET A 163 -32.35 -13.21 -2.00
C MET A 163 -32.94 -14.58 -2.37
N LYS A 164 -33.39 -15.33 -1.36
CA LYS A 164 -33.90 -16.69 -1.50
C LYS A 164 -35.26 -16.81 -0.84
N TYR A 165 -36.13 -17.60 -1.47
CA TYR A 165 -37.47 -17.90 -1.00
C TYR A 165 -37.67 -19.39 -0.97
N TRP A 166 -38.22 -19.90 0.13
CA TRP A 166 -38.63 -21.30 0.19
C TRP A 166 -39.82 -21.48 1.12
N MET A 167 -40.58 -22.53 0.85
CA MET A 167 -41.69 -22.94 1.69
C MET A 167 -41.43 -24.34 2.21
N TYR A 168 -41.75 -24.58 3.48
CA TYR A 168 -41.74 -25.92 4.05
C TYR A 168 -42.96 -26.15 4.94
N LYS A 169 -43.29 -27.42 5.19
CA LYS A 169 -44.35 -27.81 6.12
C LYS A 169 -43.70 -28.20 7.44
N GLY A 170 -44.14 -27.60 8.54
CA GLY A 170 -43.64 -27.94 9.87
C GLY A 170 -44.03 -29.35 10.30
N CYS A 171 -43.54 -29.76 11.47
CA CYS A 171 -43.92 -31.03 12.08
C CYS A 171 -45.21 -30.87 12.89
N GLY A 172 -46.15 -31.81 12.72
CA GLY A 172 -47.37 -31.89 13.53
C GLY A 172 -47.36 -33.22 14.29
N HIS A 173 -47.65 -33.19 15.60
CA HIS A 173 -47.72 -34.39 16.42
C HIS A 173 -49.18 -34.79 16.60
N GLY A 174 -49.63 -35.81 15.87
CA GLY A 174 -50.96 -36.42 16.01
C GLY A 174 -51.68 -36.66 14.66
N PRO A 175 -52.65 -37.59 14.61
CA PRO A 175 -53.26 -38.07 13.37
C PRO A 175 -54.16 -37.06 12.64
N LEU A 176 -54.53 -35.93 13.29
CA LEU A 176 -55.48 -34.94 12.76
C LEU A 176 -54.95 -33.49 12.76
N GLN A 177 -53.68 -33.27 13.14
CA GLN A 177 -53.13 -31.91 13.17
C GLN A 177 -52.72 -31.44 11.77
N LYS A 178 -53.21 -30.27 11.36
CA LYS A 178 -52.71 -29.58 10.17
C LYS A 178 -51.27 -29.15 10.43
N LYS A 179 -50.36 -29.55 9.54
CA LYS A 179 -48.96 -29.09 9.56
C LYS A 179 -48.92 -27.59 9.21
N PRO A 180 -48.29 -26.74 10.03
CA PRO A 180 -48.16 -25.32 9.71
C PRO A 180 -47.34 -25.15 8.43
N ARG A 181 -47.71 -24.17 7.59
CA ARG A 181 -46.93 -23.80 6.42
C ARG A 181 -46.02 -22.64 6.77
N HIS A 182 -44.73 -22.80 6.48
CA HIS A 182 -43.72 -21.79 6.70
C HIS A 182 -43.35 -21.19 5.36
N HIS A 183 -43.39 -19.87 5.26
CA HIS A 183 -42.87 -19.10 4.13
C HIS A 183 -41.63 -18.34 4.59
N ASN A 184 -40.50 -18.61 3.98
CA ASN A 184 -39.21 -18.04 4.37
C ASN A 184 -38.68 -17.16 3.26
N VAL A 185 -38.16 -16.01 3.67
CA VAL A 185 -37.43 -15.07 2.83
C VAL A 185 -36.11 -14.79 3.52
N GLU A 186 -35.00 -15.05 2.84
CA GLU A 186 -33.66 -14.69 3.32
C GLU A 186 -32.99 -13.78 2.30
N SER A 187 -32.46 -12.66 2.77
CA SER A 187 -31.73 -11.70 1.96
C SER A 187 -30.38 -11.39 2.60
N GLN A 188 -29.33 -11.42 1.80
CA GLN A 188 -27.98 -11.04 2.21
C GLN A 188 -27.56 -9.78 1.44
N THR A 189 -27.21 -8.73 2.18
CA THR A 189 -26.65 -7.48 1.65
C THR A 189 -25.19 -7.35 2.07
N VAL A 190 -24.38 -6.73 1.23
CA VAL A 190 -22.95 -6.50 1.54
C VAL A 190 -22.65 -5.03 1.42
N LYS A 191 -22.04 -4.48 2.46
CA LYS A 191 -21.55 -3.11 2.51
C LYS A 191 -20.04 -3.12 2.36
N ILE A 192 -19.53 -2.20 1.55
CA ILE A 192 -18.11 -1.91 1.41
C ILE A 192 -17.93 -0.43 1.70
N THR A 193 -17.01 -0.11 2.60
CA THR A 193 -16.71 1.27 2.94
C THR A 193 -15.24 1.54 2.71
N ILE A 194 -14.99 2.59 1.94
CA ILE A 194 -13.66 3.06 1.57
C ILE A 194 -13.24 4.19 2.51
N PRO A 195 -11.94 4.45 2.67
CA PRO A 195 -11.50 5.54 3.52
C PRO A 195 -11.82 6.92 2.92
N GLU A 196 -11.78 7.94 3.78
CA GLU A 196 -11.90 9.33 3.36
C GLU A 196 -10.84 9.73 2.32
N GLY A 197 -11.20 10.69 1.47
CA GLY A 197 -10.38 11.09 0.33
C GLY A 197 -10.41 10.10 -0.83
N TRP A 198 -11.18 9.01 -0.75
CA TRP A 198 -11.49 8.14 -1.87
C TRP A 198 -12.96 8.25 -2.27
N THR A 199 -13.24 7.92 -3.53
CA THR A 199 -14.60 7.81 -4.06
C THR A 199 -14.71 6.60 -4.98
N PHE A 200 -15.92 6.11 -5.18
CA PHE A 200 -16.19 4.98 -6.06
C PHE A 200 -16.07 5.38 -7.53
N GLY A 201 -15.50 4.48 -8.33
CA GLY A 201 -15.50 4.56 -9.79
C GLY A 201 -16.82 4.07 -10.39
N GLU A 202 -16.82 3.87 -11.71
CA GLU A 202 -17.98 3.27 -12.40
C GLU A 202 -18.10 1.78 -12.05
N ILE A 203 -19.25 1.37 -11.53
CA ILE A 203 -19.51 -0.01 -11.12
C ILE A 203 -20.52 -0.62 -12.08
N LYS A 204 -20.09 -1.62 -12.83
CA LYS A 204 -20.95 -2.40 -13.74
C LYS A 204 -21.40 -3.66 -13.02
N TRP A 205 -22.56 -3.60 -12.38
CA TRP A 205 -23.10 -4.74 -11.64
C TRP A 205 -24.62 -4.77 -11.63
N GLY A 206 -25.17 -5.98 -11.79
CA GLY A 206 -26.60 -6.18 -12.01
C GLY A 206 -27.07 -5.72 -13.39
N LYS A 207 -28.39 -5.80 -13.60
CA LYS A 207 -29.03 -5.32 -14.84
C LYS A 207 -29.48 -3.86 -14.73
N ASN A 208 -29.79 -3.40 -13.52
CA ASN A 208 -30.38 -2.08 -13.23
C ASN A 208 -29.65 -1.39 -12.06
N LYS A 209 -29.85 -0.08 -11.90
CA LYS A 209 -29.22 0.75 -10.86
C LYS A 209 -29.61 0.37 -9.42
N ASP A 210 -30.68 -0.41 -9.23
CA ASP A 210 -31.20 -0.79 -7.90
C ASP A 210 -30.40 -1.89 -7.20
N TRP A 211 -29.40 -2.46 -7.89
CA TRP A 211 -28.56 -3.50 -7.32
C TRP A 211 -27.58 -2.94 -6.30
N TYR A 212 -27.25 -1.65 -6.36
CA TYR A 212 -26.39 -1.04 -5.35
C TYR A 212 -26.78 0.41 -5.07
N LYS A 213 -26.44 0.86 -3.86
CA LYS A 213 -26.60 2.25 -3.44
C LYS A 213 -25.28 2.75 -2.89
N ILE A 214 -24.87 3.94 -3.35
CA ILE A 214 -23.71 4.65 -2.81
C ILE A 214 -24.22 5.76 -1.89
N ASP A 215 -23.67 5.81 -0.68
CA ASP A 215 -23.92 6.85 0.31
C ASP A 215 -22.59 7.26 0.94
N GLY A 216 -22.08 8.42 0.52
CA GLY A 216 -20.73 8.87 0.85
C GLY A 216 -19.65 7.84 0.48
N GLN A 217 -18.90 7.39 1.48
CA GLN A 217 -17.83 6.39 1.36
C GLN A 217 -18.31 4.95 1.43
N THR A 218 -19.62 4.71 1.57
CA THR A 218 -20.17 3.36 1.69
C THR A 218 -20.98 3.00 0.45
N ILE A 219 -20.68 1.86 -0.15
CA ILE A 219 -21.54 1.21 -1.13
C ILE A 219 -22.25 0.02 -0.48
N THR A 220 -23.55 -0.06 -0.67
CA THR A 220 -24.38 -1.19 -0.24
C THR A 220 -24.85 -1.94 -1.47
N PHE A 221 -24.50 -3.22 -1.55
CA PHE A 221 -24.94 -4.14 -2.58
C PHE A 221 -26.14 -4.96 -2.09
N LEU A 222 -27.13 -5.09 -2.96
CA LEU A 222 -28.47 -5.60 -2.67
C LEU A 222 -28.86 -6.64 -3.73
N ALA A 223 -29.73 -7.58 -3.35
CA ALA A 223 -30.39 -8.51 -4.26
C ALA A 223 -31.88 -8.11 -4.35
N PRO A 224 -32.29 -7.28 -5.32
CA PRO A 224 -33.66 -6.75 -5.39
C PRO A 224 -34.70 -7.83 -5.75
N GLU A 225 -34.26 -8.93 -6.35
CA GLU A 225 -35.08 -10.07 -6.75
C GLU A 225 -34.40 -11.40 -6.41
N ILE A 226 -35.10 -12.53 -6.60
CA ILE A 226 -34.52 -13.87 -6.38
C ILE A 226 -33.27 -14.01 -7.23
N SER A 227 -32.12 -13.96 -6.57
CA SER A 227 -30.83 -13.90 -7.23
C SER A 227 -29.77 -14.39 -6.26
N ASP A 228 -28.67 -14.88 -6.80
CA ASP A 228 -27.49 -15.27 -6.05
C ASP A 228 -26.27 -14.91 -6.89
N SER A 229 -25.65 -13.77 -6.57
CA SER A 229 -24.59 -13.18 -7.39
C SER A 229 -23.35 -12.89 -6.57
N ALA A 230 -22.19 -13.17 -7.16
CA ALA A 230 -20.92 -12.68 -6.62
C ALA A 230 -20.85 -11.16 -6.79
N LEU A 231 -20.17 -10.51 -5.85
CA LEU A 231 -19.87 -9.08 -5.95
C LEU A 231 -18.92 -8.80 -7.12
N PRO A 232 -19.06 -7.62 -7.77
CA PRO A 232 -18.10 -7.18 -8.76
C PRO A 232 -16.83 -6.69 -8.04
N SER A 233 -15.73 -6.60 -8.77
CA SER A 233 -14.61 -5.75 -8.34
C SER A 233 -15.07 -4.29 -8.31
N VAL A 234 -14.75 -3.58 -7.24
CA VAL A 234 -15.22 -2.20 -7.04
C VAL A 234 -14.07 -1.23 -7.30
N PRO A 235 -14.04 -0.53 -8.45
CA PRO A 235 -13.04 0.49 -8.70
C PRO A 235 -13.23 1.66 -7.73
N ILE A 236 -12.10 2.20 -7.25
CA ILE A 236 -12.05 3.38 -6.40
C ILE A 236 -11.00 4.34 -6.95
N LYS A 237 -11.15 5.63 -6.66
CA LYS A 237 -10.19 6.66 -7.04
C LYS A 237 -9.99 7.64 -5.89
N ARG A 238 -8.78 8.20 -5.80
CA ARG A 238 -8.45 9.24 -4.84
C ARG A 238 -8.94 10.61 -5.37
N LEU A 239 -9.47 11.44 -4.48
CA LEU A 239 -10.01 12.77 -4.77
C LEU A 239 -8.94 13.85 -4.85
#